data_AF-A0A496NE48-F1
#
_entry.id   AF-A0A496NE48-F1
#
_cell.length_a   1.000
_cell.length_b   1.000
_cell.length_c   1.000
_cell.angle_alpha   90.00
_cell.angle_beta   90.00
_cell.angle_gamma   90.00
#
_symmetry.space_group_name_H-M   'P 1'
#
loop_
_entity.id
_entity.type
_entity.pdbx_description
1 polymer ?
#
loop_
_entity_poly.entity_id
_entity_poly.type
_entity_poly.pdbx_seq_one_letter_code
_entity_poly.pdbx_strand_id
1 'polypeptide(L)'
;MNGGMRLLSLSLLILTLCSCVSVSTLKKGDCQNANWQEVGILDGKQGSDSQKILKHIKTCQGKSVPDKALWETGRQIGLKHYCTKSNAYHLGRMGYALNPVCDDNFEELHHANMLGLEQYEMGQRLDYYRYGYFNPWWIWW
;
A
#
# COMPACT_ATOMS: atom_id res chain seq x y z
N MET A 1 32.23 -13.33 -51.28
CA MET A 1 32.88 -13.15 -49.97
C MET A 1 31.78 -13.18 -48.92
N ASN A 2 31.55 -14.36 -48.31
CA ASN A 2 30.63 -14.54 -47.20
C ASN A 2 31.40 -14.35 -45.90
N GLY A 3 31.06 -13.32 -45.12
CA GLY A 3 31.67 -13.09 -43.82
C GLY A 3 31.12 -11.83 -43.20
N GLY A 4 30.45 -11.95 -42.06
CA GLY A 4 30.00 -10.78 -41.29
C GLY A 4 28.69 -10.91 -40.52
N MET A 5 28.15 -12.11 -40.33
CA MET A 5 27.09 -12.33 -39.34
C MET A 5 27.71 -12.41 -37.94
N ARG A 6 28.11 -11.27 -37.35
CA ARG A 6 28.36 -11.07 -35.89
C ARG A 6 28.29 -9.56 -35.62
N LEU A 7 27.75 -9.16 -34.46
CA LEU A 7 27.69 -7.78 -33.90
C LEU A 7 26.34 -7.05 -33.93
N LEU A 8 25.20 -7.74 -33.87
CA LEU A 8 23.91 -7.11 -33.50
C LEU A 8 23.18 -7.95 -32.44
N SER A 9 23.86 -8.28 -31.34
CA SER A 9 23.32 -9.22 -30.35
C SER A 9 23.70 -8.90 -28.91
N LEU A 10 23.87 -7.62 -28.55
CA LEU A 10 24.44 -7.27 -27.24
C LEU A 10 23.90 -6.02 -26.54
N SER A 11 22.75 -5.45 -26.92
CA SER A 11 22.30 -4.20 -26.25
C SER A 11 20.79 -4.03 -26.06
N LEU A 12 20.05 -5.08 -25.67
CA LEU A 12 18.70 -4.86 -25.16
C LEU A 12 18.28 -5.89 -24.11
N LEU A 13 19.14 -6.08 -23.10
CA LEU A 13 18.77 -6.76 -21.86
C LEU A 13 18.79 -5.75 -20.69
N ILE A 14 17.95 -4.71 -20.79
CA ILE A 14 17.60 -3.86 -19.65
C ILE A 14 16.15 -4.21 -19.30
N LEU A 15 15.95 -5.44 -18.82
CA LEU A 15 14.73 -5.84 -18.14
C LEU A 15 15.12 -6.27 -16.73
N THR A 16 14.28 -5.92 -15.76
CA THR A 16 14.36 -6.26 -14.33
C THR A 16 15.35 -5.36 -13.56
N LEU A 17 14.90 -4.49 -12.64
CA LEU A 17 14.21 -4.89 -11.42
C LEU A 17 13.10 -3.90 -11.05
N CYS A 18 11.85 -4.28 -11.30
CA CYS A 18 10.73 -3.74 -10.53
C CYS A 18 10.64 -4.58 -9.26
N SER A 19 11.39 -4.21 -8.22
CA SER A 19 11.29 -4.86 -6.92
C SER A 19 9.96 -4.46 -6.31
N CYS A 20 8.95 -5.33 -6.44
CA CYS A 20 7.73 -5.21 -5.65
C CYS A 20 8.16 -5.26 -4.17
N VAL A 21 8.19 -4.10 -3.51
CA VAL A 21 8.35 -4.02 -2.05
C VAL A 21 7.19 -4.79 -1.46
N SER A 22 7.48 -6.02 -1.05
CA SER A 22 6.50 -6.86 -0.38
C SER A 22 6.29 -6.25 0.99
N VAL A 23 5.11 -5.68 1.23
CA VAL A 23 4.69 -5.27 2.58
C VAL A 23 4.68 -6.54 3.41
N SER A 24 5.71 -6.72 4.24
CA SER A 24 5.89 -7.93 5.05
C SER A 24 4.78 -7.99 6.10
N THR A 25 3.76 -8.79 5.83
CA THR A 25 2.79 -9.16 6.85
C THR A 25 3.47 -10.16 7.78
N LEU A 26 3.52 -9.86 9.09
CA LEU A 26 4.08 -10.73 10.11
C LEU A 26 3.49 -12.15 10.00
N LYS A 27 4.33 -13.16 9.80
CA LYS A 27 3.91 -14.57 9.70
C LYS A 27 4.08 -15.26 11.05
N LYS A 28 3.42 -16.42 11.22
CA LYS A 28 3.48 -17.22 12.47
C LYS A 28 4.91 -17.56 12.93
N GLY A 29 5.85 -17.73 11.99
CA GLY A 29 7.25 -18.03 12.30
C GLY A 29 8.03 -16.85 12.88
N ASP A 30 7.58 -15.62 12.62
CA ASP A 30 8.31 -14.41 13.01
C ASP A 30 7.99 -14.00 14.46
N CYS A 31 6.92 -14.56 15.04
CA CYS A 31 6.36 -14.17 16.33
C CYS A 31 7.32 -14.28 17.53
N GLN A 32 8.23 -15.25 17.55
CA GLN A 32 9.12 -15.49 18.71
C GLN A 32 10.20 -14.42 18.86
N ASN A 33 10.67 -13.87 17.76
CA ASN A 33 11.74 -12.86 17.72
C ASN A 33 11.22 -11.50 17.22
N ALA A 34 9.90 -11.30 17.22
CA ALA A 34 9.28 -10.09 16.72
C ALA A 34 9.62 -8.90 17.62
N ASN A 35 10.14 -7.83 17.03
CA ASN A 35 10.19 -6.53 17.69
C ASN A 35 8.80 -5.87 17.57
N TRP A 36 8.00 -5.96 18.64
CA TRP A 36 6.62 -5.47 18.65
C TRP A 36 6.50 -3.97 18.41
N GLN A 37 7.49 -3.18 18.81
CA GLN A 37 7.52 -1.75 18.51
C GLN A 37 7.67 -1.50 17.01
N GLU A 38 8.58 -2.22 16.34
CA GLU A 38 8.75 -2.10 14.87
C GLU A 38 7.51 -2.58 14.12
N VAL A 39 6.90 -3.68 14.56
CA VAL A 39 5.60 -4.15 14.02
C VAL A 39 4.55 -3.05 14.16
N GLY A 40 4.48 -2.40 15.33
CA GLY A 40 3.62 -1.26 15.58
C GLY A 40 3.89 -0.10 14.61
N ILE A 41 5.15 0.29 14.42
CA ILE A 41 5.54 1.38 13.49
C ILE A 41 5.05 1.07 12.07
N LEU A 42 5.25 -0.15 11.59
CA LEU A 42 4.82 -0.56 10.26
C LEU A 42 3.29 -0.59 10.12
N ASP A 43 2.57 -1.06 11.13
CA ASP A 43 1.11 -1.04 11.17
C ASP A 43 0.56 0.39 11.21
N GLY A 44 1.18 1.26 11.99
CA GLY A 44 0.82 2.68 12.10
C GLY A 44 1.07 3.44 10.81
N LYS A 45 2.18 3.18 10.10
CA LYS A 45 2.45 3.74 8.76
C LYS A 45 1.39 3.36 7.72
N GLN A 46 0.68 2.26 7.93
CA GLN A 46 -0.42 1.79 7.09
C GLN A 46 -1.79 2.29 7.57
N GLY A 47 -1.85 3.09 8.64
CA GLY A 47 -3.11 3.58 9.21
C GLY A 47 -3.92 2.48 9.89
N SER A 48 -3.26 1.45 10.45
CA SER A 48 -3.97 0.38 11.16
C SER A 48 -4.61 0.90 12.45
N ASP A 49 -5.85 0.49 12.69
CA ASP A 49 -6.57 0.76 13.93
C ASP A 49 -5.98 -0.02 15.12
N SER A 50 -6.48 0.28 16.33
CA SER A 50 -6.05 -0.36 17.57
C SER A 50 -6.42 -1.84 17.67
N GLN A 51 -7.40 -2.32 16.90
CA GLN A 51 -7.83 -3.73 16.89
C GLN A 51 -6.89 -4.64 16.11
N LYS A 52 -6.01 -4.07 15.26
CA LYS A 52 -5.01 -4.83 14.50
C LYS A 52 -4.13 -5.72 15.39
N ILE A 53 -3.86 -5.34 16.64
CA ILE A 53 -3.15 -6.17 17.62
C ILE A 53 -3.84 -7.52 17.90
N LEU A 54 -5.18 -7.57 17.83
CA LEU A 54 -5.93 -8.81 18.03
C LEU A 54 -5.64 -9.83 16.91
N LYS A 55 -5.39 -9.34 15.68
CA LYS A 55 -4.96 -10.19 14.56
C LYS A 55 -3.57 -10.78 14.82
N HIS A 56 -2.66 -10.01 15.41
CA HIS A 56 -1.34 -10.50 15.80
C HIS A 56 -1.42 -11.54 16.92
N ILE A 57 -2.25 -11.31 17.94
CA ILE A 57 -2.49 -12.27 19.03
C ILE A 57 -3.01 -13.60 18.47
N LYS A 58 -3.99 -13.55 17.56
CA LYS A 58 -4.51 -14.74 16.90
C LYS A 58 -3.45 -15.43 16.04
N THR A 59 -2.59 -14.66 15.35
CA THR A 59 -1.55 -15.20 14.48
C THR A 59 -0.44 -15.89 15.29
N CYS A 60 -0.03 -15.29 16.41
CA CYS A 60 1.05 -15.78 17.26
C CYS A 60 0.61 -16.75 18.37
N GLN A 61 -0.67 -17.11 18.43
CA GLN A 61 -1.22 -18.04 19.41
C GLN A 61 -0.42 -19.36 19.43
N GLY A 62 0.06 -19.75 20.62
CA GLY A 62 0.87 -20.95 20.83
C GLY A 62 2.34 -20.83 20.42
N LYS A 63 2.81 -19.63 20.00
CA LYS A 63 4.22 -19.35 19.66
C LYS A 63 4.83 -18.29 20.56
N SER A 64 4.13 -17.18 20.75
CA SER A 64 4.51 -16.10 21.67
C SER A 64 3.29 -15.24 21.99
N VAL A 65 3.40 -14.44 23.05
CA VAL A 65 2.37 -13.45 23.40
C VAL A 65 2.84 -12.08 22.91
N PRO A 66 2.08 -11.41 22.03
CA PRO A 66 2.42 -10.06 21.59
C PRO A 66 2.48 -9.05 22.72
N ASP A 67 3.51 -8.20 22.73
CA ASP A 67 3.58 -7.06 23.63
C ASP A 67 2.72 -5.91 23.08
N LYS A 68 1.54 -5.75 23.67
CA LYS A 68 0.56 -4.74 23.26
C LYS A 68 1.06 -3.31 23.50
N ALA A 69 1.81 -3.07 24.57
CA ALA A 69 2.25 -1.72 24.95
C ALA A 69 3.36 -1.23 24.02
N LEU A 70 4.33 -2.10 23.70
CA LEU A 70 5.36 -1.81 22.71
C LEU A 70 4.77 -1.62 21.32
N TRP A 71 3.83 -2.49 20.92
CA TRP A 71 3.12 -2.35 19.66
C TRP A 71 2.35 -1.03 19.56
N GLU A 72 1.59 -0.66 20.58
CA GLU A 72 0.83 0.60 20.57
C GLU A 72 1.75 1.81 20.51
N THR A 73 2.85 1.81 21.27
CA THR A 73 3.87 2.86 21.20
C THR A 73 4.43 3.00 19.79
N GLY A 74 4.75 1.87 19.15
CA GLY A 74 5.19 1.83 17.76
C GLY A 74 4.12 2.36 16.80
N ARG A 75 2.86 1.94 16.98
CA ARG A 75 1.72 2.36 16.14
C ARG A 75 1.55 3.87 16.13
N GLN A 76 1.64 4.49 17.31
CA GLN A 76 1.57 5.95 17.42
C GLN A 76 2.72 6.66 16.69
N ILE A 77 3.94 6.09 16.73
CA ILE A 77 5.07 6.61 15.93
C ILE A 77 4.78 6.48 14.43
N GLY A 78 4.29 5.32 13.99
CA GLY A 78 3.92 5.08 12.60
C GLY A 78 2.81 5.99 12.09
N LEU A 79 1.81 6.26 12.93
CA LEU A 79 0.68 7.13 12.60
C LEU A 79 1.11 8.56 12.29
N LYS A 80 2.20 9.07 12.87
CA LYS A 80 2.75 10.38 12.50
C LYS A 80 3.13 10.48 11.02
N HIS A 81 3.47 9.36 10.39
CA HIS A 81 3.74 9.30 8.95
C HIS A 81 2.46 9.13 8.12
N TYR A 82 1.48 8.40 8.64
CA TYR A 82 0.20 8.18 7.97
C TYR A 82 -0.67 9.45 7.98
N CYS A 83 -0.78 10.10 9.15
CA CYS A 83 -1.60 11.26 9.44
C CYS A 83 -0.95 12.56 8.95
N THR A 84 -0.71 12.64 7.65
CA THR A 84 -0.22 13.84 6.99
C THR A 84 -1.13 14.21 5.82
N LYS A 85 -1.30 15.50 5.57
CA LYS A 85 -2.14 16.01 4.47
C LYS A 85 -1.71 15.44 3.11
N SER A 86 -0.39 15.38 2.89
CA SER A 86 0.19 14.81 1.66
C SER A 86 -0.17 13.34 1.48
N ASN A 87 -0.03 12.53 2.54
CA ASN A 87 -0.38 11.11 2.47
C ASN A 87 -1.90 10.90 2.31
N ALA A 88 -2.73 11.68 3.01
CA ALA A 88 -4.19 11.61 2.89
C ALA A 88 -4.68 11.89 1.46
N TYR A 89 -4.17 12.96 0.84
CA TYR A 89 -4.43 13.25 -0.58
C TYR A 89 -3.89 12.17 -1.52
N HIS A 90 -2.67 11.67 -1.26
CA HIS A 90 -2.08 10.58 -2.04
C HIS A 90 -2.94 9.31 -1.99
N LEU A 91 -3.42 8.90 -0.82
CA LEU A 91 -4.33 7.76 -0.65
C LEU A 91 -5.59 7.95 -1.49
N GLY A 92 -6.17 9.15 -1.48
CA GLY A 92 -7.37 9.48 -2.26
C GLY A 92 -7.13 9.34 -3.76
N ARG A 93 -6.00 9.83 -4.27
CA ARG A 93 -5.63 9.68 -5.70
C ARG A 93 -5.43 8.23 -6.14
N MET A 94 -5.16 7.34 -5.18
CA MET A 94 -5.05 5.91 -5.40
C MET A 94 -6.40 5.18 -5.23
N GLY A 95 -7.49 5.90 -4.94
CA GLY A 95 -8.82 5.36 -4.72
C GLY A 95 -9.07 4.84 -3.30
N TYR A 96 -8.20 5.15 -2.34
CA TYR A 96 -8.34 4.69 -0.95
C TYR A 96 -8.90 5.79 -0.04
N ALA A 97 -9.87 5.41 0.78
CA ALA A 97 -10.36 6.24 1.88
C ALA A 97 -9.32 6.35 3.01
N LEU A 98 -9.31 7.49 3.69
CA LEU A 98 -8.53 7.70 4.91
C LEU A 98 -9.16 6.93 6.10
N ASN A 99 -8.35 6.17 6.84
CA ASN A 99 -8.80 5.52 8.06
C ASN A 99 -8.98 6.54 9.19
N PRO A 100 -10.03 6.42 10.03
CA PRO A 100 -10.31 7.33 11.15
C PRO A 100 -9.44 7.00 12.38
N VAL A 101 -8.12 7.08 12.21
CA VAL A 101 -7.11 6.72 13.24
C VAL A 101 -6.21 7.89 13.63
N CYS A 102 -6.43 9.06 13.03
CA CYS A 102 -5.68 10.28 13.31
C CYS A 102 -6.40 11.08 14.39
N ASP A 103 -5.73 11.29 15.52
CA ASP A 103 -6.32 11.97 16.69
C ASP A 103 -6.54 13.47 16.42
N ASP A 104 -5.59 14.11 15.73
CA ASP A 104 -5.62 15.54 15.41
C ASP A 104 -5.93 15.80 13.93
N ASN A 105 -6.59 16.92 13.66
CA ASN A 105 -6.83 17.45 12.31
C ASN A 105 -7.54 16.49 11.34
N PHE A 106 -8.32 15.53 11.85
CA PHE A 106 -9.00 14.54 11.01
C PHE A 106 -9.84 15.18 9.90
N GLU A 107 -10.58 16.25 10.19
CA GLU A 107 -11.36 16.99 9.19
C GLU A 107 -10.50 17.52 8.03
N GLU A 108 -9.32 18.09 8.33
CA GLU A 108 -8.41 18.58 7.29
C GLU A 108 -7.85 17.42 6.45
N LEU A 109 -7.45 16.34 7.11
CA LEU A 109 -6.93 15.16 6.44
C LEU A 109 -8.01 14.48 5.58
N HIS A 110 -9.23 14.41 6.09
CA HIS A 110 -10.39 13.87 5.39
C HIS A 110 -10.70 14.71 4.16
N HIS A 111 -10.71 16.05 4.29
CA HIS A 111 -10.85 16.95 3.14
C HIS A 111 -9.76 16.75 2.09
N ALA A 112 -8.48 16.62 2.51
CA ALA A 112 -7.39 16.32 1.59
C ALA A 112 -7.57 14.97 0.87
N ASN A 113 -8.05 13.94 1.58
CA ASN A 113 -8.37 12.64 1.00
C ASN A 113 -9.52 12.73 -0.02
N MET A 114 -10.58 13.49 0.28
CA MET A 114 -11.70 13.73 -0.65
C MET A 114 -11.24 14.38 -1.95
N LEU A 115 -10.38 15.39 -1.88
CA LEU A 115 -9.79 16.02 -3.08
C LEU A 115 -9.00 15.01 -3.92
N GLY A 116 -8.32 14.05 -3.28
CA GLY A 116 -7.63 12.96 -3.97
C GLY A 116 -8.60 11.99 -4.65
N LEU A 117 -9.68 11.63 -3.96
CA LEU A 117 -10.72 10.72 -4.47
C LEU A 117 -11.46 11.33 -5.67
N GLU A 118 -11.78 12.63 -5.63
CA GLU A 118 -12.37 13.35 -6.76
C GLU A 118 -11.48 13.23 -8.01
N GLN A 119 -10.16 13.38 -7.85
CA GLN A 119 -9.22 13.18 -8.95
C GLN A 119 -9.20 11.74 -9.46
N TYR A 120 -9.22 10.75 -8.56
CA TYR A 120 -9.30 9.34 -8.94
C TYR A 120 -10.56 9.06 -9.77
N GLU A 121 -11.72 9.56 -9.33
CA GLU A 121 -13.00 9.41 -10.01
C GLU A 121 -13.02 10.06 -11.40
N MET A 122 -12.45 11.26 -11.53
CA MET A 122 -12.27 11.90 -12.85
C MET A 122 -11.42 11.03 -13.78
N GLY A 123 -10.33 10.46 -13.28
CA GLY A 123 -9.47 9.54 -14.04
C GLY A 123 -10.23 8.31 -14.52
N GLN A 124 -10.96 7.64 -13.62
CA GLN A 124 -11.79 6.49 -13.95
C GLN A 124 -12.85 6.82 -15.00
N ARG A 125 -13.47 8.00 -14.92
CA ARG A 125 -14.45 8.48 -15.90
C ARG A 125 -13.82 8.67 -17.29
N LEU A 126 -12.63 9.26 -17.35
CA LEU A 126 -11.90 9.43 -18.61
C LEU A 126 -11.51 8.07 -19.22
N ASP A 127 -11.05 7.11 -18.40
CA ASP A 127 -10.75 5.76 -18.85
C ASP A 127 -11.98 5.05 -19.40
N TYR A 128 -13.14 5.23 -18.76
CA TYR A 128 -14.42 4.75 -19.30
C TYR A 128 -14.75 5.37 -20.66
N TYR A 129 -14.56 6.67 -20.86
CA TYR A 129 -14.76 7.28 -22.18
C TYR A 129 -13.75 6.78 -23.22
N ARG A 130 -12.50 6.54 -22.82
CA ARG A 130 -11.41 6.08 -23.70
C ARG A 130 -11.57 4.62 -24.13
N TYR A 131 -11.95 3.73 -23.20
CA TYR A 131 -11.95 2.28 -23.40
C TYR A 131 -13.35 1.65 -23.36
N GLY A 132 -14.32 2.25 -22.67
CA GLY A 132 -15.67 1.71 -22.47
C GLY A 132 -16.64 1.94 -23.64
N TYR A 133 -16.37 2.89 -24.53
CA TYR A 133 -17.18 3.09 -25.75
C TYR A 133 -16.81 2.17 -26.92
N PHE A 134 -15.67 1.47 -26.84
CA PHE A 134 -15.26 0.49 -27.84
C PHE A 134 -15.54 -0.93 -27.34
N ASN A 135 -16.83 -1.24 -27.12
CA ASN A 135 -17.30 -2.62 -27.09
C ASN A 135 -18.19 -2.85 -28.32
N PRO A 136 -17.59 -3.12 -29.48
CA PRO A 136 -18.36 -3.31 -30.68
C PRO A 136 -18.84 -4.76 -30.64
N TRP A 137 -20.12 -4.93 -30.32
CA TRP A 137 -20.80 -6.23 -30.30
C TRP A 137 -20.65 -7.03 -31.60
N TRP A 138 -20.14 -6.40 -32.67
CA TRP A 138 -19.81 -6.99 -33.97
C TRP A 138 -18.39 -7.56 -34.11
N ILE A 139 -17.49 -7.45 -33.13
CA ILE A 139 -16.13 -8.06 -33.22
C ILE A 139 -16.16 -9.57 -32.88
N TRP A 140 -17.25 -10.05 -32.27
CA TRP A 140 -17.45 -11.45 -31.88
C TRP A 140 -18.42 -12.23 -32.80
N TRP A 141 -18.65 -11.73 -34.02
CA TRP A 141 -19.43 -12.37 -35.08
C TRP A 141 -18.67 -12.37 -36.41
#